data_AF-A0ABD3I5V5-F1
#
_entry.id   AF-A0ABD3I5V5-F1
#
_cell.length_a   1.000
_cell.length_b   1.000
_cell.length_c   1.000
_cell.angle_alpha   90.00
_cell.angle_beta   90.00
_cell.angle_gamma   90.00
#
_symmetry.space_group_name_H-M   'P 1'
#
loop_
_entity.id
_entity.type
_entity.pdbx_description
1 polymer ?
#
loop_
_entity_poly.entity_id
_entity_poly.type
_entity_poly.pdbx_seq_one_letter_code
_entity_poly.pdbx_strand_id
1 'polypeptide(L)'
;MAAVFEREISRLLTTFSGCGFVSPRHRVSHRPLAISALLSCFGDRDLKLRVAGFIHKGERWHWNSGLSKREGSRKFSTVMASVVPRDPVGPGQESVWDYPRPPRMEPVKERIKIIFNDEVVADSTNAYRVLETSHPPVYYIPSADVKMEHLAKAPGSSFCEWKGDATWWTLSVGSKTAENVAWSYEDPTETFLPLKGYLAFYAAPMDACYVGEEKAQPQPGNFYGGWVTSKVVGPFKGSPGTFGW
;
A
#
# COMPACT_ATOMS: atom_id res chain seq x y z
N MET A 1 8.11 13.57 -5.51
CA MET A 1 7.36 14.85 -5.49
C MET A 1 5.88 14.56 -5.71
N ALA A 2 5.26 13.92 -4.72
CA ALA A 2 3.83 13.63 -4.61
C ALA A 2 3.56 13.39 -3.12
N ALA A 3 3.65 14.45 -2.32
CA ALA A 3 3.49 14.38 -0.86
C ALA A 3 3.22 15.78 -0.28
N VAL A 4 2.18 16.48 -0.76
CA VAL A 4 1.62 17.67 -0.09
C VAL A 4 0.15 17.80 -0.53
N PHE A 5 -0.79 17.00 -0.02
CA PHE A 5 -2.22 17.33 -0.18
C PHE A 5 -3.22 16.76 0.84
N GLU A 6 -2.79 16.16 1.96
CA GLU A 6 -3.76 15.56 2.92
C GLU A 6 -3.54 15.96 4.39
N ARG A 7 -3.19 17.23 4.66
CA ARG A 7 -3.10 17.73 6.05
C ARG A 7 -4.11 18.80 6.46
N GLU A 8 -5.24 18.93 5.77
CA GLU A 8 -6.19 20.02 6.08
C GLU A 8 -7.69 19.65 6.03
N ILE A 9 -8.08 18.42 6.40
CA ILE A 9 -9.50 18.02 6.52
C ILE A 9 -9.79 17.30 7.86
N SER A 10 -9.24 17.78 8.99
CA SER A 10 -9.54 17.17 10.30
C SER A 10 -9.78 18.17 11.45
N ARG A 11 -10.35 19.36 11.17
CA ARG A 11 -10.72 20.31 12.25
C ARG A 11 -12.07 21.02 12.13
N LEU A 12 -13.02 20.48 11.37
CA LEU A 12 -14.33 21.14 11.19
C LEU A 12 -15.52 20.17 11.26
N LEU A 13 -15.68 19.46 12.38
CA LEU A 13 -16.98 18.90 12.77
C LEU A 13 -17.12 18.87 14.30
N THR A 14 -17.59 19.97 14.90
CA THR A 14 -18.21 19.92 16.23
C THR A 14 -19.30 21.00 16.34
N THR A 15 -20.47 20.57 16.82
CA THR A 15 -21.64 21.31 17.36
C THR A 15 -22.60 22.07 16.44
N PHE A 16 -23.80 21.48 16.31
CA PHE A 16 -25.09 22.12 15.98
C PHE A 16 -25.80 22.51 17.29
N SER A 17 -26.43 23.70 17.35
CA SER A 17 -27.76 23.98 17.94
C SER A 17 -27.97 25.48 18.18
N GLY A 18 -29.10 26.05 17.74
CA GLY A 18 -29.55 27.37 18.19
C GLY A 18 -30.47 28.12 17.22
N CYS A 19 -31.73 28.27 17.63
CA CYS A 19 -32.83 29.01 16.99
C CYS A 19 -32.65 30.54 17.07
N GLY A 20 -33.23 31.33 16.14
CA GLY A 20 -33.39 32.79 16.33
C GLY A 20 -33.53 33.64 15.06
N PHE A 21 -34.63 34.36 14.96
CA PHE A 21 -35.09 35.22 13.86
C PHE A 21 -34.69 36.70 14.10
N VAL A 22 -33.94 37.37 13.20
CA VAL A 22 -33.91 38.86 13.04
C VAL A 22 -33.38 39.25 11.64
N SER A 23 -33.98 40.26 11.02
CA SER A 23 -33.57 41.02 9.80
C SER A 23 -33.28 42.49 10.20
N PRO A 24 -32.72 43.42 9.39
CA PRO A 24 -31.66 43.38 8.35
C PRO A 24 -30.56 44.45 8.60
N ARG A 25 -29.37 44.32 7.96
CA ARG A 25 -28.61 45.45 7.33
C ARG A 25 -27.30 44.99 6.67
N HIS A 26 -26.92 45.72 5.62
CA HIS A 26 -25.81 45.53 4.69
C HIS A 26 -24.46 45.06 5.25
N ARG A 27 -23.78 44.17 4.52
CA ARG A 27 -22.48 44.45 3.87
C ARG A 27 -22.08 43.32 2.91
N VAL A 28 -21.78 43.66 1.66
CA VAL A 28 -21.14 42.76 0.69
C VAL A 28 -19.68 42.61 1.12
N SER A 29 -19.23 41.37 1.34
CA SER A 29 -17.82 41.03 1.56
C SER A 29 -17.54 39.67 0.93
N HIS A 30 -16.60 39.66 0.00
CA HIS A 30 -16.14 38.51 -0.78
C HIS A 30 -15.45 37.47 0.11
N ARG A 31 -16.00 36.24 0.13
CA ARG A 31 -15.29 35.00 0.45
C ARG A 31 -15.75 33.90 -0.52
N PRO A 32 -14.86 33.01 -1.00
CA PRO A 32 -15.25 31.92 -1.87
C PRO A 32 -16.07 30.90 -1.08
N LEU A 33 -17.28 30.62 -1.56
CA LEU A 33 -18.15 29.59 -1.00
C LEU A 33 -17.63 28.21 -1.42
N ALA A 34 -17.46 27.35 -0.41
CA ALA A 34 -17.28 25.93 -0.53
C ALA A 34 -18.44 25.28 -1.29
N ILE A 35 -18.13 24.34 -2.18
CA ILE A 35 -19.12 23.48 -2.84
C ILE A 35 -19.55 22.43 -1.80
N SER A 36 -20.71 22.63 -1.18
CA SER A 36 -21.40 21.56 -0.44
C SER A 36 -22.01 20.57 -1.44
N ALA A 37 -21.48 19.34 -1.46
CA ALA A 37 -22.20 18.21 -2.05
C ALA A 37 -23.18 17.67 -1.00
N LEU A 38 -24.48 17.95 -1.17
CA LEU A 38 -25.54 17.30 -0.41
C LEU A 38 -25.74 15.87 -0.95
N LEU A 39 -25.27 14.87 -0.20
CA LEU A 39 -25.67 13.47 -0.35
C LEU A 39 -26.93 13.25 0.47
N SER A 40 -28.09 13.23 -0.17
CA SER A 40 -29.30 12.64 0.42
C SER A 40 -29.35 11.16 0.05
N CYS A 41 -29.14 10.31 1.04
CA CYS A 41 -29.45 8.88 0.97
C CYS A 41 -30.95 8.69 0.85
N PHE A 42 -31.42 8.21 -0.29
CA PHE A 42 -32.65 7.41 -0.38
C PHE A 42 -32.38 6.27 -1.35
N GLY A 43 -32.71 5.06 -0.91
CA GLY A 43 -32.44 3.84 -1.64
C GLY A 43 -33.21 3.80 -2.95
N ASP A 44 -32.47 3.74 -4.05
CA ASP A 44 -32.86 2.97 -5.21
C ASP A 44 -31.61 2.59 -6.01
N ARG A 45 -31.63 1.40 -6.61
CA ARG A 45 -30.53 0.83 -7.38
C ARG A 45 -30.45 1.53 -8.74
N ASP A 46 -29.65 2.59 -8.84
CA ASP A 46 -28.90 3.03 -10.04
C ASP A 46 -28.39 4.48 -9.88
N LEU A 47 -27.15 4.66 -9.41
CA LEU A 47 -26.53 5.98 -9.28
C LEU A 47 -25.62 6.27 -10.50
N LYS A 48 -26.17 7.00 -11.48
CA LYS A 48 -25.36 7.72 -12.50
C LYS A 48 -24.86 9.04 -11.90
N LEU A 49 -23.59 9.09 -11.53
CA LEU A 49 -22.88 10.34 -11.22
C LEU A 49 -22.89 11.26 -12.46
N ARG A 50 -23.56 12.42 -12.35
CA ARG A 50 -23.46 13.52 -13.32
C ARG A 50 -22.63 14.64 -12.71
N VAL A 51 -21.40 14.80 -13.17
CA VAL A 51 -20.58 15.98 -12.89
C VAL A 51 -20.86 17.02 -13.98
N ALA A 52 -21.50 18.13 -13.63
CA ALA A 52 -21.63 19.29 -14.50
C ALA A 52 -20.45 20.23 -14.25
N GLY A 53 -19.54 20.36 -15.22
CA GLY A 53 -18.45 21.33 -15.18
C GLY A 53 -18.89 22.68 -15.73
N PHE A 54 -18.57 23.77 -15.02
CA PHE A 54 -18.67 25.12 -15.55
C PHE A 54 -17.39 25.47 -16.33
N ILE A 55 -17.52 26.01 -17.54
CA ILE A 55 -16.39 26.58 -18.30
C ILE A 55 -16.44 28.10 -18.15
N HIS A 56 -15.35 28.69 -17.68
CA HIS A 56 -15.20 30.13 -17.52
C HIS A 56 -14.79 30.79 -18.85
N LYS A 57 -15.61 31.73 -19.35
CA LYS A 57 -15.22 32.71 -20.38
C LYS A 57 -15.83 34.08 -20.06
N GLY A 58 -15.07 34.93 -19.36
CA GLY A 58 -15.38 36.35 -19.18
C GLY A 58 -16.56 36.69 -18.26
N GLU A 59 -16.85 37.98 -18.12
CA GLU A 59 -17.74 38.57 -17.09
C GLU A 59 -19.26 38.46 -17.37
N ARG A 60 -19.74 37.38 -18.01
CA ARG A 60 -21.19 37.17 -18.17
C ARG A 60 -21.58 35.70 -18.23
N TRP A 61 -22.46 35.29 -17.32
CA TRP A 61 -23.07 33.95 -17.30
C TRP A 61 -24.15 33.85 -18.38
N HIS A 62 -24.02 32.91 -19.31
CA HIS A 62 -25.04 32.60 -20.30
C HIS A 62 -25.55 31.17 -20.10
N TRP A 63 -26.87 31.01 -20.00
CA TRP A 63 -27.54 29.71 -20.08
C TRP A 63 -27.58 29.27 -21.54
N ASN A 64 -27.00 28.12 -21.87
CA ASN A 64 -27.06 27.55 -23.21
C ASN A 64 -27.61 26.12 -23.11
N SER A 65 -28.85 25.91 -23.56
CA SER A 65 -29.49 24.59 -23.65
C SER A 65 -29.16 23.81 -24.93
N GLY A 66 -28.13 24.21 -25.67
CA GLY A 66 -27.71 23.56 -26.90
C GLY A 66 -26.79 22.35 -26.68
N LEU A 67 -27.35 21.17 -26.43
CA LEU A 67 -26.67 19.91 -26.78
C LEU A 67 -27.45 19.25 -27.91
N SER A 68 -26.91 19.37 -29.12
CA SER A 68 -27.30 18.54 -30.24
C SER A 68 -27.05 17.07 -29.90
N LYS A 69 -28.01 16.22 -30.27
CA LYS A 69 -27.88 14.77 -30.19
C LYS A 69 -26.67 14.33 -31.02
N ARG A 70 -25.53 14.08 -30.37
CA ARG A 70 -24.52 13.16 -30.90
C ARG A 70 -24.81 11.80 -30.29
N GLU A 71 -25.48 10.99 -31.09
CA GLU A 71 -25.76 9.59 -30.86
C GLU A 71 -24.43 8.82 -30.98
N GLY A 72 -23.73 8.74 -29.86
CA GLY A 72 -22.49 7.99 -29.71
C GLY A 72 -22.60 7.15 -28.46
N SER A 73 -23.05 5.90 -28.63
CA SER A 73 -23.04 4.87 -27.60
C SER A 73 -21.61 4.71 -27.06
N ARG A 74 -21.27 5.43 -25.97
CA ARG A 74 -20.15 5.05 -25.11
C ARG A 74 -20.58 3.79 -24.40
N LYS A 75 -20.14 2.65 -24.92
CA LYS A 75 -20.12 1.39 -24.17
C LYS A 75 -19.33 1.68 -22.89
N PHE A 76 -20.03 1.76 -21.76
CA PHE A 76 -19.39 1.55 -20.48
C PHE A 76 -18.94 0.10 -20.51
N SER A 77 -17.65 -0.16 -20.82
CA SER A 77 -17.12 -1.49 -20.64
C SER A 77 -17.09 -1.71 -19.14
N THR A 78 -17.97 -2.57 -18.64
CA THR A 78 -17.74 -3.22 -17.36
C THR A 78 -16.33 -3.80 -17.43
N VAL A 79 -15.40 -3.21 -16.67
CA VAL A 79 -14.11 -3.85 -16.42
C VAL A 79 -14.47 -5.06 -15.58
N MET A 80 -14.68 -6.19 -16.24
CA MET A 80 -14.69 -7.48 -15.55
C MET A 80 -13.31 -7.55 -14.89
N ALA A 81 -13.28 -7.60 -13.56
CA ALA A 81 -12.06 -7.93 -12.85
C ALA A 81 -11.55 -9.24 -13.46
N SER A 82 -10.41 -9.17 -14.15
CA SER A 82 -9.82 -10.35 -14.78
C SER A 82 -9.50 -11.32 -13.66
N VAL A 83 -10.22 -12.43 -13.59
CA VAL A 83 -9.89 -13.51 -12.67
C VAL A 83 -8.49 -13.97 -13.06
N VAL A 84 -7.50 -13.72 -12.19
CA VAL A 84 -6.12 -14.16 -12.44
C VAL A 84 -6.11 -15.69 -12.36
N PRO A 85 -5.75 -16.42 -13.42
CA PRO A 85 -5.65 -17.87 -13.38
C PRO A 85 -4.61 -18.27 -12.33
N ARG A 86 -5.01 -19.10 -11.37
CA ARG A 86 -4.14 -19.57 -10.29
C ARG A 86 -3.33 -20.78 -10.74
N ASP A 87 -2.08 -20.85 -10.32
CA ASP A 87 -1.25 -22.03 -10.56
C ASP A 87 -1.74 -23.21 -9.70
N PRO A 88 -1.65 -24.47 -10.17
CA PRO A 88 -2.04 -25.63 -9.39
C PRO A 88 -1.22 -25.77 -8.10
N VAL A 89 -1.90 -26.03 -6.97
CA VAL A 89 -1.25 -26.25 -5.68
C VAL A 89 -0.83 -27.72 -5.55
N GLY A 90 0.47 -27.97 -5.41
CA GLY A 90 1.03 -29.29 -5.14
C GLY A 90 1.01 -29.70 -3.66
N PRO A 91 1.35 -30.96 -3.33
CA PRO A 91 1.44 -31.43 -1.96
C PRO A 91 2.41 -30.58 -1.12
N GLY A 92 1.94 -30.10 0.03
CA GLY A 92 2.75 -29.28 0.94
C GLY A 92 2.96 -27.82 0.50
N GLN A 93 2.31 -27.40 -0.60
CA GLN A 93 2.36 -26.01 -1.06
C GLN A 93 1.15 -25.19 -0.58
N GLU A 94 1.33 -23.89 -0.49
CA GLU A 94 0.29 -22.88 -0.23
C GLU A 94 0.20 -21.91 -1.43
N SER A 95 -1.01 -21.55 -1.86
CA SER A 95 -1.18 -20.51 -2.88
C SER A 95 -1.14 -19.13 -2.26
N VAL A 96 -0.36 -18.22 -2.84
CA VAL A 96 -0.34 -16.82 -2.42
C VAL A 96 -1.69 -16.12 -2.61
N TRP A 97 -2.57 -16.68 -3.43
CA TRP A 97 -3.92 -16.16 -3.67
C TRP A 97 -4.93 -16.52 -2.58
N ASP A 98 -4.56 -17.43 -1.67
CA ASP A 98 -5.38 -17.81 -0.51
C ASP A 98 -4.96 -17.04 0.75
N TYR A 99 -3.91 -16.22 0.67
CA TYR A 99 -3.55 -15.31 1.74
C TYR A 99 -4.56 -14.17 1.87
N PRO A 100 -4.83 -13.70 3.10
CA PRO A 100 -5.87 -12.72 3.33
C PRO A 100 -5.41 -11.29 3.00
N ARG A 101 -6.42 -10.43 2.86
CA ARG A 101 -6.31 -8.96 2.94
C ARG A 101 -7.41 -8.50 3.92
N PRO A 102 -7.10 -7.97 5.11
CA PRO A 102 -5.79 -7.54 5.61
C PRO A 102 -4.76 -8.68 5.72
N PRO A 103 -3.45 -8.39 5.61
CA PRO A 103 -2.40 -9.40 5.73
C PRO A 103 -2.43 -10.10 7.07
N ARG A 104 -1.98 -11.36 7.08
CA ARG A 104 -1.83 -12.17 8.30
C ARG A 104 -0.37 -12.33 8.65
N MET A 105 -0.05 -12.30 9.95
CA MET A 105 1.28 -12.53 10.47
C MET A 105 1.32 -13.85 11.23
N GLU A 106 2.39 -14.62 11.03
CA GLU A 106 2.59 -15.94 11.65
C GLU A 106 4.05 -16.11 12.08
N PRO A 107 4.34 -16.75 13.24
CA PRO A 107 5.70 -17.10 13.59
C PRO A 107 6.25 -18.15 12.62
N VAL A 108 7.55 -18.08 12.32
CA VAL A 108 8.24 -19.01 11.43
C VAL A 108 8.94 -20.07 12.27
N LYS A 109 8.83 -21.34 11.87
CA LYS A 109 9.49 -22.45 12.58
C LYS A 109 10.90 -22.69 12.05
N GLU A 110 11.12 -22.37 10.79
CA GLU A 110 12.38 -22.49 10.09
C GLU A 110 13.34 -21.36 10.47
N ARG A 111 14.64 -21.69 10.45
CA ARG A 111 15.71 -20.71 10.61
C ARG A 111 15.77 -19.78 9.40
N ILE A 112 15.80 -18.47 9.62
CA ILE A 112 15.98 -17.47 8.57
C ILE A 112 17.42 -17.01 8.56
N LYS A 113 18.07 -17.01 7.40
CA LYS A 113 19.45 -16.54 7.24
C LYS A 113 19.59 -15.63 6.03
N ILE A 114 20.31 -14.52 6.18
CA ILE A 114 20.62 -13.58 5.11
C ILE A 114 22.13 -13.43 4.99
N ILE A 115 22.64 -13.54 3.77
CA ILE A 115 24.05 -13.40 3.42
C ILE A 115 24.22 -12.23 2.44
N PHE A 116 25.15 -11.34 2.75
CA PHE A 116 25.50 -10.21 1.90
C PHE A 116 27.00 -9.89 2.01
N ASN A 117 27.66 -9.82 0.85
CA ASN A 117 29.11 -9.69 0.74
C ASN A 117 29.84 -10.79 1.52
N ASP A 118 29.39 -12.04 1.33
CA ASP A 118 29.87 -13.26 2.01
C ASP A 118 29.74 -13.24 3.56
N GLU A 119 29.12 -12.22 4.13
CA GLU A 119 28.88 -12.08 5.57
C GLU A 119 27.45 -12.49 5.91
N VAL A 120 27.29 -13.25 7.00
CA VAL A 120 25.96 -13.51 7.57
C VAL A 120 25.50 -12.25 8.30
N VAL A 121 24.55 -11.52 7.70
CA VAL A 121 24.02 -10.25 8.23
C VAL A 121 22.79 -10.44 9.11
N ALA A 122 22.07 -11.55 8.95
CA ALA A 122 20.98 -11.93 9.84
C ALA A 122 20.89 -13.45 9.95
N ASP A 123 20.62 -13.94 11.16
CA ASP A 123 20.47 -15.36 11.44
C ASP A 123 19.55 -15.56 12.65
N SER A 124 18.32 -16.05 12.41
CA SER A 124 17.27 -16.08 13.42
C SER A 124 16.43 -17.35 13.38
N THR A 125 15.93 -17.74 14.56
CA THR A 125 14.86 -18.74 14.74
C THR A 125 13.59 -18.12 15.34
N ASN A 126 13.55 -16.79 15.48
CA ASN A 126 12.49 -16.02 16.13
C ASN A 126 11.80 -15.06 15.14
N ALA A 127 11.73 -15.45 13.87
CA ALA A 127 11.20 -14.63 12.80
C ALA A 127 9.67 -14.73 12.69
N TYR A 128 9.05 -13.70 12.12
CA TYR A 128 7.67 -13.73 11.64
C TYR A 128 7.65 -13.76 10.11
N ARG A 129 6.65 -14.42 9.53
CA ARG A 129 6.28 -14.26 8.13
C ARG A 129 4.98 -13.48 8.02
N VAL A 130 4.91 -12.58 7.06
CA VAL A 130 3.68 -11.86 6.71
C VAL A 130 3.16 -12.35 5.37
N LEU A 131 1.89 -12.75 5.37
CA LEU A 131 1.17 -13.34 4.25
C LEU A 131 0.14 -12.34 3.73
N GLU A 132 0.27 -11.95 2.47
CA GLU A 132 -0.62 -10.99 1.79
C GLU A 132 -0.99 -11.51 0.41
N THR A 133 -2.27 -11.40 0.03
CA THR A 133 -2.80 -11.90 -1.24
C THR A 133 -1.89 -11.53 -2.42
N SER A 134 -1.59 -12.51 -3.29
CA SER A 134 -0.75 -12.41 -4.51
C SER A 134 0.77 -12.25 -4.29
N HIS A 135 1.25 -12.21 -3.05
CA HIS A 135 2.66 -12.04 -2.72
C HIS A 135 3.20 -13.28 -1.97
N PRO A 136 4.40 -13.77 -2.31
CA PRO A 136 5.16 -14.66 -1.45
C PRO A 136 5.37 -14.05 -0.06
N PRO A 137 5.60 -14.89 0.98
CA PRO A 137 5.83 -14.40 2.33
C PRO A 137 6.99 -13.42 2.41
N VAL A 138 6.81 -12.37 3.21
CA VAL A 138 7.89 -11.47 3.65
C VAL A 138 8.31 -11.89 5.04
N TYR A 139 9.62 -12.02 5.27
CA TYR A 139 10.18 -12.45 6.55
C TYR A 139 10.67 -11.24 7.35
N TYR A 140 10.23 -11.16 8.60
CA TYR A 140 10.60 -10.15 9.58
C TYR A 140 11.46 -10.79 10.66
N ILE A 141 12.65 -10.24 10.87
CA ILE A 141 13.69 -10.74 11.76
C ILE A 141 13.87 -9.74 12.91
N PRO A 142 13.90 -10.17 14.18
CA PRO A 142 14.12 -9.23 15.28
C PRO A 142 15.51 -8.59 15.16
N SER A 143 15.63 -7.30 15.47
CA SER A 143 16.90 -6.57 15.36
C SER A 143 18.04 -7.18 16.18
N ALA A 144 17.73 -7.92 17.25
CA ALA A 144 18.72 -8.65 18.05
C ALA A 144 19.44 -9.76 17.28
N ASP A 145 18.80 -10.31 16.23
CA ASP A 145 19.34 -11.37 15.37
C ASP A 145 19.90 -10.82 14.04
N VAL A 146 20.01 -9.49 13.93
CA VAL A 146 20.51 -8.76 12.77
C VAL A 146 21.78 -8.01 13.18
N LYS A 147 22.82 -8.05 12.35
CA LYS A 147 24.04 -7.23 12.52
C LYS A 147 23.77 -5.77 12.20
N MET A 148 23.14 -5.08 13.15
CA MET A 148 22.70 -3.70 13.01
C MET A 148 23.85 -2.72 12.76
N GLU A 149 25.09 -3.08 13.11
CA GLU A 149 26.29 -2.31 12.78
C GLU A 149 26.52 -2.10 11.26
N HIS A 150 25.92 -2.96 10.42
CA HIS A 150 25.96 -2.83 8.97
C HIS A 150 24.81 -1.99 8.39
N LEU A 151 23.85 -1.57 9.22
CA LEU A 151 22.64 -0.89 8.79
C LEU A 151 22.64 0.58 9.21
N ALA A 152 22.37 1.44 8.23
CA ALA A 152 22.13 2.87 8.45
C ALA A 152 20.70 3.23 8.02
N LYS A 153 20.03 4.09 8.78
CA LYS A 153 18.73 4.64 8.36
C LYS A 153 18.89 5.38 7.04
N ALA A 154 18.04 5.05 6.08
CA ALA A 154 18.04 5.66 4.77
C ALA A 154 16.98 6.77 4.70
N PRO A 155 17.16 7.80 3.85
CA PRO A 155 16.18 8.85 3.70
C PRO A 155 14.88 8.33 3.07
N GLY A 156 13.75 8.86 3.54
CA GLY A 156 12.42 8.52 3.05
C GLY A 156 11.69 7.51 3.93
N SER A 157 10.41 7.30 3.62
CA SER A 157 9.53 6.32 4.25
C SER A 157 8.49 5.87 3.23
N SER A 158 7.83 4.75 3.48
CA SER A 158 6.64 4.35 2.75
C SER A 158 5.51 4.08 3.74
N PHE A 159 4.27 4.36 3.35
CA PHE A 159 3.12 4.11 4.20
C PHE A 159 2.41 2.84 3.75
N CYS A 160 2.09 1.96 4.70
CA CYS A 160 1.24 0.80 4.49
C CYS A 160 -0.05 0.98 5.29
N GLU A 161 -1.20 0.90 4.62
CA GLU A 161 -2.52 1.03 5.25
C GLU A 161 -2.76 0.05 6.40
N TRP A 162 -2.07 -1.09 6.40
CA TRP A 162 -2.20 -2.13 7.42
C TRP A 162 -1.17 -2.02 8.54
N LYS A 163 0.06 -1.59 8.23
CA LYS A 163 1.22 -1.73 9.14
C LYS A 163 1.76 -0.40 9.66
N GLY A 164 1.39 0.72 9.04
CA GLY A 164 1.90 2.06 9.39
C GLY A 164 3.08 2.49 8.53
N ASP A 165 3.87 3.42 9.06
CA ASP A 165 5.02 4.02 8.38
C ASP A 165 6.26 3.12 8.45
N ALA A 166 6.79 2.76 7.29
CA ALA A 166 8.03 2.01 7.16
C ALA A 166 9.24 2.96 7.17
N THR A 167 10.22 2.64 8.01
CA THR A 167 11.56 3.23 7.97
C THR A 167 12.46 2.40 7.07
N TRP A 168 13.18 3.05 6.17
CA TRP A 168 14.12 2.40 5.24
C TRP A 168 15.52 2.32 5.83
N TRP A 169 16.26 1.29 5.40
CA TRP A 169 17.64 1.04 5.82
C TRP A 169 18.53 0.68 4.63
N THR A 170 19.74 1.21 4.64
CA THR A 170 20.82 0.85 3.72
C THR A 170 21.77 -0.11 4.43
N LEU A 171 22.10 -1.21 3.76
CA LEU A 171 23.03 -2.23 4.24
C LEU A 171 24.40 -2.03 3.59
N SER A 172 25.45 -1.93 4.40
CA SER A 172 26.83 -1.79 3.95
C SER A 172 27.73 -2.80 4.65
N VAL A 173 28.40 -3.65 3.87
CA VAL A 173 29.36 -4.65 4.37
C VAL A 173 30.62 -4.56 3.52
N GLY A 174 31.75 -4.24 4.14
CA GLY A 174 33.01 -4.00 3.42
C GLY A 174 32.86 -2.91 2.36
N SER A 175 33.14 -3.25 1.10
CA SER A 175 33.01 -2.33 -0.04
C SER A 175 31.65 -2.40 -0.75
N LYS A 176 30.73 -3.28 -0.32
CA LYS A 176 29.44 -3.48 -0.98
C LYS A 176 28.33 -2.79 -0.20
N THR A 177 27.48 -2.07 -0.91
CA THR A 177 26.33 -1.35 -0.36
C THR A 177 25.06 -1.70 -1.11
N ALA A 178 23.98 -1.97 -0.38
CA ALA A 178 22.63 -2.13 -0.90
C ALA A 178 21.73 -1.05 -0.27
N GLU A 179 21.37 -0.05 -1.07
CA GLU A 179 20.55 1.09 -0.64
C GLU A 179 19.09 0.71 -0.49
N ASN A 180 18.41 1.26 0.53
CA ASN A 180 16.98 1.07 0.79
C ASN A 180 16.54 -0.41 0.73
N VAL A 181 17.41 -1.31 1.21
CA VAL A 181 17.25 -2.75 1.00
C VAL A 181 16.43 -3.43 2.10
N ALA A 182 16.33 -2.78 3.26
CA ALA A 182 15.58 -3.26 4.39
C ALA A 182 14.60 -2.21 4.90
N TRP A 183 13.56 -2.67 5.58
CA TRP A 183 12.58 -1.80 6.21
C TRP A 183 12.11 -2.34 7.55
N SER A 184 11.66 -1.44 8.41
CA SER A 184 11.08 -1.74 9.72
C SER A 184 9.87 -0.87 10.01
N TYR A 185 8.98 -1.33 10.88
CA TYR A 185 7.90 -0.51 11.43
C TYR A 185 8.24 -0.15 12.87
N GLU A 186 8.60 1.11 13.13
CA GLU A 186 8.97 1.59 14.48
C GLU A 186 7.73 1.80 15.36
N ASP A 187 6.62 2.19 14.74
CA ASP A 187 5.31 2.36 15.38
C ASP A 187 4.21 1.65 14.56
N PRO A 188 4.18 0.31 14.58
CA PRO A 188 3.20 -0.45 13.82
C PRO A 188 1.79 -0.33 14.42
N THR A 189 0.78 -0.59 13.60
CA THR A 189 -0.61 -0.69 14.04
C THR A 189 -0.82 -1.84 15.03
N GLU A 190 -1.94 -1.83 15.77
CA GLU A 190 -2.23 -2.79 16.84
C GLU A 190 -2.04 -4.26 16.44
N THR A 191 -2.60 -4.65 15.28
CA THR A 191 -2.50 -6.03 14.74
C THR A 191 -1.06 -6.46 14.45
N PHE A 192 -0.16 -5.51 14.18
CA PHE A 192 1.23 -5.75 13.82
C PHE A 192 2.23 -5.28 14.89
N LEU A 193 1.77 -4.96 16.11
CA LEU A 193 2.63 -4.61 17.24
C LEU A 193 3.80 -5.58 17.48
N PRO A 194 3.66 -6.90 17.31
CA PRO A 194 4.78 -7.83 17.44
C PRO A 194 5.93 -7.59 16.45
N LEU A 195 5.72 -6.86 15.34
CA LEU A 195 6.79 -6.47 14.41
C LEU A 195 7.60 -5.25 14.86
N LYS A 196 7.26 -4.63 16.00
CA LYS A 196 8.04 -3.52 16.53
C LYS A 196 9.46 -3.98 16.84
N GLY A 197 10.45 -3.33 16.23
CA GLY A 197 11.86 -3.71 16.35
C GLY A 197 12.29 -4.86 15.44
N TYR A 198 11.44 -5.27 14.50
CA TYR A 198 11.79 -6.26 13.47
C TYR A 198 12.12 -5.57 12.14
N LEU A 199 12.99 -6.20 11.36
CA LEU A 199 13.40 -5.77 10.02
C LEU A 199 13.05 -6.83 8.99
N ALA A 200 12.61 -6.39 7.81
CA ALA A 200 12.47 -7.21 6.62
C ALA A 200 13.44 -6.73 5.53
N PHE A 201 13.78 -7.62 4.59
CA PHE A 201 14.80 -7.39 3.57
C PHE A 201 14.30 -7.80 2.19
N TYR A 202 14.66 -7.02 1.18
CA TYR A 202 14.56 -7.44 -0.21
C TYR A 202 15.58 -8.54 -0.49
N ALA A 203 15.14 -9.68 -1.04
CA ALA A 203 16.04 -10.80 -1.34
C ALA A 203 16.95 -10.53 -2.55
N ALA A 204 16.49 -9.75 -3.54
CA ALA A 204 17.19 -9.61 -4.82
C ALA A 204 18.62 -9.04 -4.70
N PRO A 205 18.91 -8.03 -3.85
CA PRO A 205 20.27 -7.52 -3.71
C PRO A 205 21.18 -8.36 -2.79
N MET A 206 20.62 -9.37 -2.11
CA MET A 206 21.39 -10.25 -1.21
C MET A 206 22.10 -11.34 -2.01
N ASP A 207 23.20 -11.87 -1.48
CA ASP A 207 23.88 -13.00 -2.11
C ASP A 207 23.06 -14.29 -1.93
N ALA A 208 22.46 -14.44 -0.75
CA ALA A 208 21.47 -15.47 -0.47
C ALA A 208 20.56 -15.12 0.70
N CYS A 209 19.30 -15.51 0.57
CA CYS A 209 18.32 -15.56 1.65
C CYS A 209 17.84 -17.01 1.79
N TYR A 210 17.82 -17.54 3.01
CA TYR A 210 17.42 -18.91 3.30
C TYR A 210 16.21 -18.96 4.22
N VAL A 211 15.31 -19.91 3.94
CA VAL A 211 14.22 -20.34 4.82
C VAL A 211 14.46 -21.81 5.16
N GLY A 212 14.95 -22.07 6.35
CA GLY A 212 15.54 -23.34 6.71
C GLY A 212 16.78 -23.60 5.85
N GLU A 213 16.81 -24.75 5.18
CA GLU A 213 17.91 -25.12 4.27
C GLU A 213 17.66 -24.66 2.82
N GLU A 214 16.49 -24.08 2.51
CA GLU A 214 16.13 -23.70 1.15
C GLU A 214 16.54 -22.26 0.85
N LYS A 215 17.30 -22.06 -0.23
CA LYS A 215 17.57 -20.72 -0.77
C LYS A 215 16.33 -20.16 -1.46
N ALA A 216 15.80 -19.07 -0.93
CA ALA A 216 14.67 -18.37 -1.53
C ALA A 216 15.08 -17.63 -2.80
N GLN A 217 14.15 -17.57 -3.76
CA GLN A 217 14.23 -16.68 -4.92
C GLN A 217 13.52 -15.36 -4.62
N PRO A 218 13.99 -14.22 -5.14
CA PRO A 218 13.26 -12.97 -4.99
C PRO A 218 11.93 -13.03 -5.73
N GLN A 219 10.87 -12.45 -5.14
CA GLN A 219 9.64 -12.17 -5.86
C GLN A 219 9.97 -11.35 -7.13
N PRO A 220 9.37 -11.67 -8.29
CA PRO A 220 9.62 -10.92 -9.52
C PRO A 220 9.36 -9.41 -9.35
N GLY A 221 10.18 -8.61 -10.04
CA GLY A 221 10.16 -7.14 -9.92
C GLY A 221 11.01 -6.63 -8.75
N ASN A 222 11.03 -5.30 -8.58
CA ASN A 222 11.95 -4.64 -7.63
C ASN A 222 11.22 -3.94 -6.48
N PHE A 223 9.89 -4.06 -6.42
CA PHE A 223 9.07 -3.31 -5.47
C PHE A 223 8.64 -4.14 -4.25
N TYR A 224 8.44 -5.45 -4.45
CA TYR A 224 7.90 -6.33 -3.41
C TYR A 224 8.99 -7.16 -2.74
N GLY A 225 8.86 -7.31 -1.42
CA GLY A 225 9.82 -7.99 -0.56
C GLY A 225 9.64 -9.49 -0.41
N GLY A 226 8.75 -10.12 -1.19
CA GLY A 226 8.40 -11.52 -1.02
C GLY A 226 9.55 -12.46 -1.36
N TRP A 227 9.66 -13.54 -0.61
CA TRP A 227 10.65 -14.60 -0.80
C TRP A 227 9.93 -15.86 -1.31
N VAL A 228 10.26 -16.28 -2.52
CA VAL A 228 9.70 -17.46 -3.17
C VAL A 228 10.49 -18.70 -2.74
N THR A 229 9.79 -19.70 -2.22
CA THR A 229 10.31 -21.03 -1.88
C THR A 229 9.44 -22.09 -2.54
N SER A 230 9.89 -23.34 -2.49
CA SER A 230 9.17 -24.51 -2.99
C SER A 230 7.80 -24.70 -2.32
N LYS A 231 7.60 -24.12 -1.13
CA LYS A 231 6.34 -24.19 -0.37
C LYS A 231 5.26 -23.24 -0.88
N VAL A 232 5.58 -22.25 -1.71
CA VAL A 232 4.60 -21.25 -2.14
C VAL A 232 4.41 -21.28 -3.66
N VAL A 233 3.15 -21.19 -4.10
CA VAL A 233 2.80 -21.22 -5.52
C VAL A 233 2.02 -19.98 -5.93
N GLY A 234 2.24 -19.55 -7.16
CA GLY A 234 1.78 -18.30 -7.72
C GLY A 234 0.44 -18.39 -8.49
N PRO A 235 0.28 -17.56 -9.52
CA PRO A 235 1.29 -16.64 -10.05
C PRO A 235 1.58 -15.48 -9.07
N PHE A 236 2.80 -14.94 -9.09
CA PHE A 236 3.21 -13.88 -8.17
C PHE A 236 3.08 -12.50 -8.81
N LYS A 237 2.60 -11.52 -8.04
CA LYS A 237 2.62 -10.11 -8.46
C LYS A 237 4.06 -9.60 -8.61
N GLY A 238 4.29 -8.63 -9.49
CA GLY A 238 5.54 -7.87 -9.59
C GLY A 238 6.18 -7.85 -10.99
N SER A 239 5.84 -8.81 -11.86
CA SER A 239 6.21 -8.77 -13.29
C SER A 239 5.37 -7.75 -14.08
N PRO A 240 5.84 -7.28 -15.26
CA PRO A 240 5.02 -6.44 -16.15
C PRO A 240 3.65 -7.07 -16.45
N GLY A 241 2.59 -6.27 -16.38
CA GLY A 241 1.21 -6.73 -16.58
C GLY A 241 0.48 -7.21 -15.33
N THR A 242 1.16 -7.28 -14.17
CA THR A 242 0.55 -7.73 -12.90
C THR A 242 0.13 -6.59 -11.97
N PHE A 243 0.27 -5.33 -12.38
CA PHE A 243 0.05 -4.16 -11.50
C PHE A 243 -1.38 -4.05 -10.94
N GLY A 244 -2.38 -4.53 -11.70
CA GLY A 244 -3.80 -4.51 -11.32
C GLY A 244 -4.28 -5.74 -10.54
N TRP A 245 -3.38 -6.63 -10.15
CA TRP A 245 -3.68 -7.81 -9.32
C TRP A 245 -3.94 -7.44 -7.87
#